data_AF-A0A9D6CGS0-F1
#
_entry.id   AF-A0A9D6CGS0-F1
#
_cell.length_a   1.000
_cell.length_b   1.000
_cell.length_c   1.000
_cell.angle_alpha   90.00
_cell.angle_beta   90.00
_cell.angle_gamma   90.00
#
_symmetry.space_group_name_H-M   'P 1'
#
loop_
_entity.id
_entity.type
_entity.pdbx_description
1 polymer ?
#
loop_
_entity_poly.entity_id
_entity_poly.type
_entity_poly.pdbx_seq_one_letter_code
_entity_poly.pdbx_strand_id
1 'polypeptide(L)'
;MILFTSDLLFGSKILGAAKHAGLRGQGVRNRGALSQHAPQATHYFLDLEADLAEGESAEELLDAALGHPHLCVYAFAGHLQADKLRAAQARLAASGGRHQVHSRGSLNARLVEILPPAPPTGAASESR
;
A
#
# COMPACT_ATOMS: atom_id res chain seq x y z
N MET A 1 -7.12 7.43 4.62
CA MET A 1 -7.45 6.30 3.71
C MET A 1 -6.16 5.63 3.31
N ILE A 2 -6.19 4.35 2.96
CA ILE A 2 -5.06 3.63 2.36
C ILE A 2 -5.42 3.14 0.96
N LEU A 3 -4.42 3.00 0.09
CA LEU A 3 -4.55 2.37 -1.22
C LEU A 3 -3.91 0.99 -1.20
N PHE A 4 -4.40 0.08 -2.01
CA PHE A 4 -3.74 -1.21 -2.23
C PHE A 4 -3.96 -1.72 -3.64
N THR A 5 -3.05 -2.53 -4.15
CA THR A 5 -3.27 -3.21 -5.43
C THR A 5 -4.40 -4.22 -5.30
N SER A 6 -5.42 -4.10 -6.15
CA SER A 6 -6.61 -4.98 -6.09
C SER A 6 -6.30 -6.37 -6.64
N ASP A 7 -5.72 -7.22 -5.79
CA ASP A 7 -5.67 -8.67 -5.97
C ASP A 7 -6.58 -9.36 -4.93
N LEU A 8 -7.12 -10.53 -5.26
CA LEU A 8 -8.07 -11.28 -4.43
C LEU A 8 -7.50 -11.63 -3.05
N LEU A 9 -6.26 -12.10 -2.97
CA LEU A 9 -5.65 -12.55 -1.71
C LEU A 9 -4.93 -11.42 -1.00
N PHE A 10 -4.15 -10.63 -1.74
CA PHE A 10 -3.40 -9.52 -1.17
C PHE A 10 -4.34 -8.40 -0.69
N GLY A 11 -5.27 -7.98 -1.55
CA GLY A 11 -6.21 -6.90 -1.26
C GLY A 11 -7.18 -7.24 -0.14
N SER A 12 -7.65 -8.49 -0.04
CA SER A 12 -8.56 -8.90 1.03
C SER A 12 -7.90 -8.82 2.42
N LYS A 13 -6.63 -9.21 2.55
CA LYS A 13 -5.87 -9.09 3.80
C LYS A 13 -5.68 -7.64 4.22
N ILE A 14 -5.28 -6.78 3.28
CA ILE A 14 -5.09 -5.36 3.56
C ILE A 14 -6.41 -4.69 3.93
N LEU A 15 -7.48 -4.98 3.19
CA LEU A 15 -8.80 -4.44 3.48
C LEU A 15 -9.32 -4.92 4.85
N GLY A 16 -9.08 -6.19 5.21
CA GLY A 16 -9.41 -6.72 6.53
C GLY A 16 -8.67 -6.00 7.66
N ALA A 17 -7.36 -5.84 7.51
CA ALA A 17 -6.54 -5.14 8.50
C ALA A 17 -6.91 -3.65 8.60
N ALA A 18 -7.17 -2.99 7.47
CA ALA A 18 -7.64 -1.60 7.43
C ALA A 18 -8.97 -1.43 8.18
N LYS A 19 -9.94 -2.32 7.94
CA LYS A 19 -11.23 -2.31 8.65
C LYS A 19 -11.05 -2.48 10.15
N HIS A 20 -10.19 -3.41 10.56
CA HIS A 20 -9.87 -3.63 11.98
C HIS A 20 -9.25 -2.39 12.62
N ALA A 21 -8.41 -1.66 11.86
CA ALA A 21 -7.81 -0.40 12.28
C ALA A 21 -8.74 0.83 12.10
N GLY A 22 -10.02 0.67 11.75
CA GLY A 22 -10.95 1.80 11.54
C GLY A 22 -10.62 2.67 10.32
N LEU A 23 -9.83 2.15 9.37
CA LEU A 23 -9.40 2.85 8.17
C LEU A 23 -10.27 2.46 6.97
N ARG A 24 -10.45 3.43 6.06
CA ARG A 24 -10.97 3.17 4.72
C ARG A 24 -9.84 2.69 3.80
N GLY A 25 -10.08 1.61 3.07
CA GLY A 25 -9.18 1.10 2.04
C GLY A 25 -9.79 1.23 0.64
N GLN A 26 -8.97 1.56 -0.36
CA GLN A 26 -9.35 1.64 -1.76
C GLN A 26 -8.41 0.78 -2.62
N GLY A 27 -9.00 -0.11 -3.40
CA GLY A 27 -8.27 -0.93 -4.34
C GLY A 27 -7.96 -0.18 -5.64
N VAL A 28 -6.74 -0.31 -6.17
CA VAL A 28 -6.29 0.28 -7.44
C VAL A 28 -5.64 -0.78 -8.34
N ARG A 29 -5.77 -0.61 -9.67
CA ARG A 29 -5.19 -1.54 -10.68
C ARG A 29 -4.46 -0.83 -11.82
N ASN A 30 -4.40 0.50 -11.80
CA ASN A 30 -3.75 1.32 -12.82
C ASN A 30 -3.37 2.69 -12.26
N ARG A 31 -2.47 3.39 -12.97
CA ARG A 31 -1.99 4.75 -12.65
C ARG A 31 -3.11 5.78 -12.55
N GLY A 32 -4.16 5.68 -13.36
CA GLY A 32 -5.29 6.61 -13.33
C GLY A 32 -6.03 6.58 -12.00
N ALA A 33 -6.40 5.39 -11.54
CA ALA A 33 -7.04 5.17 -10.24
C ALA A 33 -6.10 5.54 -9.09
N LEU A 34 -4.81 5.22 -9.20
CA LEU A 34 -3.80 5.65 -8.22
C LEU A 34 -3.81 7.19 -8.09
N SER A 35 -3.67 7.91 -9.20
CA SER A 35 -3.63 9.38 -9.22
C SER A 35 -4.92 10.01 -8.69
N GLN A 36 -6.08 9.44 -9.04
CA GLN A 36 -7.38 9.90 -8.56
C GLN A 36 -7.52 9.81 -7.03
N HIS A 37 -7.00 8.74 -6.42
CA HIS A 37 -7.20 8.46 -4.99
C HIS A 37 -6.02 8.84 -4.10
N ALA A 38 -4.81 8.98 -4.66
CA ALA A 38 -3.58 9.34 -3.94
C ALA A 38 -3.73 10.59 -3.05
N PRO A 39 -4.38 11.69 -3.48
CA PRO A 39 -4.50 12.89 -2.64
C PRO A 39 -5.22 12.68 -1.29
N GLN A 40 -6.03 11.63 -1.17
CA GLN A 40 -6.81 11.32 0.04
C GLN A 40 -6.18 10.20 0.87
N ALA A 41 -5.12 9.57 0.36
CA ALA A 41 -4.46 8.44 0.98
C ALA A 41 -3.14 8.86 1.64
N THR A 42 -2.73 8.10 2.65
CA THR A 42 -1.44 8.29 3.32
C THR A 42 -0.48 7.13 3.03
N HIS A 43 -1.01 5.94 2.77
CA HIS A 43 -0.24 4.72 2.52
C HIS A 43 -0.71 4.06 1.23
N TYR A 44 0.22 3.45 0.50
CA TYR A 44 -0.04 2.59 -0.63
C TYR A 44 0.69 1.25 -0.46
N PHE A 45 -0.07 0.16 -0.53
CA PHE A 45 0.42 -1.21 -0.46
C PHE A 45 0.42 -1.80 -1.87
N LEU A 46 1.62 -2.01 -2.42
CA LEU A 46 1.82 -2.50 -3.77
C LEU A 46 2.18 -3.98 -3.77
N ASP A 47 1.44 -4.81 -4.51
CA ASP A 47 1.87 -6.17 -4.85
C ASP A 47 2.58 -6.14 -6.22
N LEU A 48 3.86 -6.50 -6.23
CA LEU A 48 4.71 -6.55 -7.43
C LEU A 48 4.39 -7.75 -8.35
N GLU A 49 3.49 -8.63 -7.91
CA GLU A 49 3.01 -9.80 -8.65
C GLU A 49 1.53 -9.66 -9.06
N ALA A 50 0.88 -8.52 -8.80
CA ALA A 50 -0.53 -8.35 -9.10
C ALA A 50 -0.83 -8.32 -10.60
N ASP A 51 -1.99 -8.88 -10.96
CA ASP A 51 -2.59 -8.73 -12.28
C ASP A 51 -3.26 -7.36 -12.42
N LEU A 52 -2.58 -6.46 -13.13
CA LEU A 52 -2.99 -5.08 -13.32
C LEU A 52 -3.89 -4.91 -14.56
N ALA A 53 -4.34 -3.67 -14.81
CA ALA A 53 -5.03 -3.36 -16.05
C ALA A 53 -4.08 -3.51 -17.26
N GLU A 54 -4.65 -3.66 -18.45
CA GLU A 54 -3.87 -3.77 -19.69
C GLU A 54 -2.92 -2.58 -19.86
N GLY A 55 -1.66 -2.86 -20.21
CA GLY A 55 -0.62 -1.84 -20.40
C GLY A 55 -0.07 -1.24 -19.11
N GLU A 56 -0.40 -1.79 -17.94
CA GLU A 56 0.13 -1.36 -16.65
C GLU A 56 1.08 -2.41 -16.07
N SER A 57 2.20 -1.95 -15.52
CA SER A 57 3.14 -2.78 -14.76
C SER A 57 3.25 -2.32 -13.30
N ALA A 58 3.65 -3.24 -12.41
CA ALA A 58 3.82 -2.90 -11.00
C ALA A 58 4.96 -1.90 -10.80
N GLU A 59 5.98 -1.99 -11.66
CA GLU A 59 7.10 -1.06 -11.74
C GLU A 59 6.64 0.36 -12.10
N GLU A 60 5.80 0.52 -13.12
CA GLU A 60 5.25 1.84 -13.48
C GLU A 60 4.31 2.39 -12.40
N LEU A 61 3.52 1.53 -11.75
CA LEU A 61 2.68 1.92 -10.63
C LEU A 61 3.49 2.34 -9.40
N LEU A 62 4.64 1.69 -9.15
CA LEU A 62 5.58 2.09 -8.13
C LEU A 62 6.13 3.48 -8.42
N ASP A 63 6.64 3.71 -9.64
CA ASP A 63 7.20 5.00 -10.03
C ASP A 63 6.14 6.12 -9.96
N ALA A 64 4.91 5.83 -10.39
CA ALA A 64 3.80 6.77 -10.26
C ALA A 64 3.45 7.09 -8.80
N ALA A 65 3.47 6.10 -7.91
CA ALA A 65 3.23 6.31 -6.49
C ALA A 65 4.31 7.17 -5.84
N LEU A 66 5.57 7.00 -6.25
CA LEU A 66 6.70 7.82 -5.79
C LEU A 66 6.59 9.28 -6.25
N GLY A 67 5.83 9.57 -7.29
CA GLY A 67 5.47 10.94 -7.70
C GLY A 67 4.57 11.68 -6.69
N HIS A 68 4.02 10.99 -5.68
CA HIS A 68 3.18 11.58 -4.64
C HIS A 68 3.95 11.68 -3.31
N PRO A 69 4.52 12.85 -2.97
CA PRO A 69 5.46 12.98 -1.85
C PRO A 69 4.83 12.75 -0.48
N HIS A 70 3.50 12.79 -0.33
CA HIS A 70 2.83 12.49 0.93
C HIS A 70 2.53 10.99 1.12
N LEU A 71 2.59 10.17 0.06
CA LEU A 71 2.32 8.74 0.15
C LEU A 71 3.52 7.98 0.72
N CYS A 72 3.25 7.12 1.69
CA CYS A 72 4.18 6.08 2.12
C CYS A 72 3.91 4.79 1.33
N VAL A 73 4.94 4.20 0.72
CA VAL A 73 4.78 3.05 -0.19
C VAL A 73 5.40 1.81 0.45
N TYR A 74 4.63 0.73 0.47
CA TYR A 74 5.04 -0.58 0.95
C TYR A 74 4.88 -1.60 -0.18
N ALA A 75 6.00 -2.05 -0.75
CA ALA A 75 6.01 -3.00 -1.85
C ALA A 75 6.19 -4.44 -1.33
N PHE A 76 5.44 -5.37 -1.90
CA PHE A 76 5.45 -6.78 -1.54
C PHE A 76 5.67 -7.66 -2.76
N ALA A 77 6.43 -8.74 -2.61
CA ALA A 77 6.49 -9.83 -3.57
C ALA A 77 6.78 -11.15 -2.86
N GLY A 78 6.51 -12.27 -3.54
CA GLY A 78 6.96 -13.59 -3.13
C GLY A 78 8.48 -13.66 -2.98
N HIS A 79 8.95 -14.54 -2.08
CA HIS A 79 10.38 -14.68 -1.78
C HIS A 79 11.21 -15.19 -2.99
N LEU A 80 10.55 -15.82 -3.98
CA LEU A 80 11.18 -16.25 -5.22
C LEU A 80 11.41 -15.08 -6.20
N GLN A 81 10.78 -13.93 -5.98
CA GLN A 81 10.91 -12.73 -6.81
C GLN A 81 12.05 -11.82 -6.32
N ALA A 82 13.21 -12.41 -6.00
CA ALA A 82 14.34 -11.67 -5.40
C ALA A 82 14.80 -10.47 -6.25
N ASP A 83 14.75 -10.60 -7.57
CA ASP A 83 15.13 -9.51 -8.48
C ASP A 83 14.12 -8.38 -8.49
N LYS A 84 12.80 -8.67 -8.47
CA LYS A 84 11.76 -7.65 -8.31
C LYS A 84 11.87 -6.92 -6.98
N LEU A 85 12.13 -7.66 -5.89
CA LEU A 85 12.34 -7.09 -4.56
C LEU A 85 13.57 -6.17 -4.54
N ARG A 86 14.69 -6.59 -5.15
CA ARG A 86 15.91 -5.78 -5.24
C ARG A 86 15.69 -4.53 -6.09
N ALA A 87 15.00 -4.64 -7.22
CA ALA A 87 14.67 -3.51 -8.08
C ALA A 87 13.76 -2.50 -7.38
N ALA A 88 12.71 -2.97 -6.71
CA ALA A 88 11.82 -2.12 -5.91
C ALA A 88 12.59 -1.44 -4.76
N GLN A 89 13.47 -2.17 -4.07
CA GLN A 89 14.28 -1.63 -2.98
C GLN A 89 15.20 -0.50 -3.46
N ALA A 90 15.84 -0.66 -4.63
CA ALA A 90 16.69 0.36 -5.21
C ALA A 90 15.90 1.64 -5.56
N ARG A 91 14.71 1.49 -6.15
CA ARG A 91 13.82 2.61 -6.48
C ARG A 91 13.33 3.34 -5.23
N LEU A 92 12.88 2.59 -4.23
CA LEU A 92 12.41 3.16 -2.95
C LEU A 92 13.54 3.88 -2.21
N ALA A 93 14.74 3.31 -2.18
CA ALA A 93 15.90 3.93 -1.54
C ALA A 93 16.25 5.29 -2.19
N ALA A 94 16.11 5.41 -3.52
CA ALA A 94 16.33 6.68 -4.23
C ALA A 94 15.27 7.76 -3.89
N SER A 95 14.06 7.35 -3.48
CA SER A 95 12.96 8.26 -3.13
C SER A 95 12.95 8.74 -1.66
N GLY A 96 13.74 8.12 -0.78
CA GLY A 96 13.88 8.49 0.63
C GLY A 96 13.45 7.39 1.63
N GLY A 97 13.74 7.61 2.91
CA GLY A 97 13.71 6.56 3.95
C GLY A 97 12.36 6.16 4.55
N ARG A 98 11.22 6.58 3.98
CA ARG A 98 9.89 6.24 4.52
C ARG A 98 9.29 4.97 3.94
N HIS A 99 9.66 4.65 2.70
CA HIS A 99 9.11 3.52 1.95
C HIS A 99 9.80 2.20 2.31
N GLN A 100 9.11 1.08 2.19
CA GLN A 100 9.65 -0.22 2.57
C GLN A 100 9.32 -1.31 1.55
N VAL A 101 10.20 -2.30 1.44
CA VAL A 101 9.98 -3.55 0.69
C VAL A 101 9.91 -4.73 1.65
N HIS A 102 8.95 -5.61 1.43
CA HIS A 102 8.72 -6.79 2.26
C HIS A 102 8.44 -8.03 1.42
N SER A 103 8.65 -9.20 2.04
CA SER A 103 8.16 -10.44 1.46
C SER A 103 6.66 -10.58 1.70
N ARG A 104 5.94 -11.16 0.74
CA ARG A 104 4.50 -11.44 0.87
C ARG A 104 4.19 -12.41 2.02
N GLY A 105 5.15 -13.27 2.39
CA GLY A 105 5.06 -14.14 3.57
C GLY A 105 5.01 -13.38 4.91
N SER A 106 5.56 -12.15 4.95
CA SER A 106 5.55 -11.31 6.15
C SER A 106 4.33 -10.37 6.25
N LEU A 107 3.43 -10.39 5.26
CA LEU A 107 2.35 -9.40 5.11
C LEU A 107 1.54 -9.20 6.39
N ASN A 108 1.02 -10.27 7.00
CA ASN A 108 0.15 -10.15 8.17
C ASN A 108 0.87 -9.52 9.37
N ALA A 109 2.13 -9.90 9.61
CA ALA A 109 2.93 -9.34 10.70
C ALA A 109 3.20 -7.84 10.44
N ARG A 110 3.57 -7.50 9.20
CA ARG A 110 3.87 -6.11 8.83
C ARG A 110 2.67 -5.20 8.87
N LEU A 111 1.48 -5.67 8.46
CA LEU A 111 0.27 -4.83 8.48
C LEU A 111 -0.04 -4.27 9.88
N VAL A 112 0.23 -5.01 10.95
CA VAL A 112 0.05 -4.53 12.32
C VAL A 112 1.00 -3.36 12.66
N GLU A 113 2.21 -3.39 12.11
CA GLU A 113 3.26 -2.40 12.39
C GLU A 113 3.14 -1.15 11.51
N ILE A 114 2.74 -1.31 10.24
CA ILE A 114 2.85 -0.27 9.21
C ILE A 114 1.51 0.38 8.85
N LEU A 115 0.38 -0.14 9.31
CA LEU A 115 -0.88 0.56 9.13
C LEU A 115 -0.85 1.87 9.92
N PRO A 116 -1.34 2.98 9.32
CA PRO A 116 -1.40 4.23 10.05
C PRO A 116 -2.33 4.07 11.26
N PRO A 117 -2.00 4.69 12.41
CA PRO A 117 -2.90 4.68 13.54
C PRO A 117 -4.24 5.28 13.13
N ALA A 118 -5.34 4.70 13.62
CA ALA A 118 -6.65 5.32 13.49
C ALA A 118 -6.57 6.73 14.10
N PRO A 119 -7.16 7.76 13.47
CA PRO A 119 -7.35 9.01 14.19
C PRO A 119 -8.14 8.69 15.47
N PRO A 120 -7.79 9.29 16.62
CA PRO A 120 -8.55 9.07 17.84
C PRO A 120 -10.01 9.39 17.54
N THR A 121 -10.87 8.38 17.65
CA THR A 121 -12.31 8.58 17.68
C THR A 121 -12.56 9.53 18.84
N GLY A 122 -12.97 10.76 18.52
CA GLY A 122 -13.28 11.77 19.52
C GLY A 122 -14.11 11.12 20.61
N ALA A 123 -13.65 11.31 21.85
CA ALA A 123 -14.35 10.88 23.05
C ALA A 123 -15.84 11.15 22.85
N ALA A 124 -16.65 10.09 22.92
CA ALA A 124 -18.08 10.25 23.07
C ALA A 124 -18.26 11.25 24.21
N SER A 125 -18.79 12.43 23.91
CA SER A 125 -19.38 13.26 24.95
C SER A 125 -20.50 12.42 25.53
N GLU A 126 -20.21 11.76 26.65
CA GLU A 126 -21.21 11.34 27.61
C GLU A 126 -21.83 12.63 28.17
N SER A 127 -22.73 13.20 27.41
CA SER A 127 -23.72 14.13 27.92
C SER A 127 -24.99 13.34 28.16
N ARG A 128 -25.16 12.86 29.40
CA ARG A 128 -26.45 12.70 30.07
C ARG A 128 -26.25 12.51 31.57
#